data_AF-A0A845W764-F1
#
_entry.id   AF-A0A845W764-F1
#
_cell.length_a   1.000
_cell.length_b   1.000
_cell.length_c   1.000
_cell.angle_alpha   90.00
_cell.angle_beta   90.00
_cell.angle_gamma   90.00
#
_symmetry.space_group_name_H-M   'P 1'
#
loop_
_entity.id
_entity.type
_entity.pdbx_description
1 polymer ?
#
loop_
_entity_poly.entity_id
_entity_poly.type
_entity_poly.pdbx_seq_one_letter_code
_entity_poly.pdbx_strand_id
1 'polypeptide(L)' 'MGIETYGKAKLEWLEKFLEIPNGIPSHDTFGRVLSQLEPEELNHSFLNRPLQQTNLW' A
#
# COMPACT_ATOMS: atom_id res chain seq x y z
N MET A 1 -9.78 5.02 -11.54
CA MET A 1 -10.29 4.89 -10.15
C MET A 1 -9.08 4.84 -9.23
N GLY A 2 -9.09 5.57 -8.10
CA GLY A 2 -7.93 5.71 -7.22
C GLY A 2 -7.94 4.77 -6.01
N ILE A 3 -6.84 4.76 -5.26
CA ILE A 3 -6.65 3.94 -4.05
C ILE A 3 -7.75 4.14 -3.00
N GLU A 4 -8.22 5.39 -2.82
CA GLU A 4 -9.30 5.71 -1.90
C GLU A 4 -10.63 5.07 -2.31
N THR A 5 -10.97 5.12 -3.60
CA THR A 5 -12.20 4.51 -4.12
C THR A 5 -12.20 3.00 -3.93
N TYR A 6 -11.05 2.35 -4.17
CA TYR A 6 -10.89 0.93 -3.92
C TYR A 6 -11.03 0.58 -2.44
N GLY A 7 -10.34 1.33 -1.56
CA GLY A 7 -10.42 1.12 -0.12
C GLY A 7 -11.86 1.27 0.39
N LYS A 8 -12.60 2.28 -0.07
CA LYS A 8 -14.02 2.45 0.29
C LYS A 8 -14.87 1.26 -0.16
N ALA A 9 -14.62 0.74 -1.36
CA ALA A 9 -15.34 -0.43 -1.88
C ALA A 9 -15.02 -1.74 -1.13
N LYS A 10 -13.91 -1.78 -0.36
CA LYS A 10 -13.45 -2.96 0.39
C LYS A 10 -13.42 -2.74 1.91
N LEU A 11 -14.00 -1.64 2.41
CA LEU A 11 -13.89 -1.24 3.81
C LEU A 11 -14.31 -2.37 4.77
N GLU A 12 -15.49 -2.97 4.55
CA GLU A 12 -16.00 -4.07 5.40
C GLU A 12 -15.05 -5.29 5.45
N TRP A 13 -14.31 -5.54 4.38
CA TRP A 13 -13.33 -6.63 4.34
C TRP A 13 -12.04 -6.21 5.05
N LEU A 14 -11.58 -4.98 4.86
CA LEU A 14 -10.37 -4.45 5.49
C LEU A 14 -10.51 -4.35 7.02
N GLU A 15 -11.68 -3.99 7.53
CA GLU A 15 -11.96 -3.90 8.98
C GLU A 15 -11.85 -5.25 9.71
N LYS A 16 -11.79 -6.37 8.98
CA LYS A 16 -11.53 -7.69 9.58
C LYS A 16 -10.06 -7.88 9.96
N PHE A 17 -9.16 -7.08 9.40
CA PHE A 17 -7.71 -7.22 9.54
C PHE A 17 -7.05 -5.98 10.14
N LEU A 18 -7.69 -4.81 10.01
CA LEU A 18 -7.13 -3.52 10.39
C LEU A 18 -8.13 -2.73 11.24
N GLU A 19 -7.62 -2.03 12.26
CA GLU A 19 -8.39 -0.98 12.93
C GLU A 19 -8.34 0.30 12.08
N ILE A 20 -9.50 0.75 11.62
CA ILE A 20 -9.60 1.91 10.72
C ILE A 20 -10.50 3.00 11.35
N PRO A 21 -10.15 3.54 12.53
CA PRO A 21 -11.03 4.45 13.28
C PRO A 21 -11.35 5.76 12.54
N ASN A 22 -10.51 6.15 11.57
CA ASN A 22 -10.67 7.36 10.76
C ASN A 22 -11.11 7.07 9.31
N GLY A 23 -11.52 5.83 9.01
CA GLY A 23 -11.89 5.40 7.66
C GLY A 23 -10.70 5.34 6.68
N ILE A 24 -11.02 5.16 5.40
CA ILE A 24 -10.02 4.99 4.34
C ILE A 24 -9.32 6.32 4.05
N PRO A 25 -7.98 6.38 4.11
CA PRO A 25 -7.23 7.59 3.77
C PRO A 25 -7.48 8.05 2.33
N SER A 26 -7.49 9.37 2.12
CA SER A 26 -7.60 9.95 0.77
C SER A 26 -6.35 9.71 -0.06
N HIS A 27 -6.45 9.96 -1.37
CA HIS A 27 -5.28 9.95 -2.25
C HIS A 27 -4.14 10.84 -1.73
N ASP A 28 -4.45 12.07 -1.30
CA ASP A 28 -3.46 13.00 -0.74
C ASP A 28 -2.79 12.47 0.53
N THR A 29 -3.54 11.74 1.36
CA THR A 29 -3.00 11.17 2.60
C THR A 29 -1.97 10.10 2.30
N PHE A 30 -2.27 9.20 1.35
CA PHE A 30 -1.30 8.22 0.86
C PHE A 30 -0.09 8.90 0.22
N GLY A 31 -0.32 9.93 -0.60
CA GLY A 31 0.76 10.70 -1.24
C GLY A 31 1.73 11.29 -0.22
N ARG A 32 1.23 11.94 0.84
CA ARG A 32 2.04 12.54 1.90
C ARG A 32 2.87 11.51 2.70
N VAL A 33 2.34 10.31 2.91
CA VAL A 33 3.07 9.25 3.63
C VAL A 33 4.15 8.66 2.73
N LEU A 34 3.82 8.34 1.48
CA LEU A 34 4.77 7.77 0.53
C LEU A 34 5.89 8.75 0.16
N SER A 35 5.61 10.05 0.12
CA SER A 35 6.64 11.08 -0.15
C SER A 35 7.67 11.23 0.97
N GLN A 36 7.45 10.64 2.14
CA GLN A 36 8.42 10.64 3.24
C GLN A 36 9.41 9.47 3.15
N LEU A 37 9.17 8.50 2.26
CA LEU A 37 10.07 7.37 2.06
C LEU A 37 11.22 7.75 1.12
N GLU A 38 12.36 7.07 1.26
CA GLU A 38 13.49 7.24 0.35
C GLU A 38 13.10 6.67 -1.04
N PRO A 39 13.13 7.50 -2.11
CA PRO A 39 12.62 7.09 -3.41
C PRO A 39 13.37 5.91 -4.06
N GLU A 40 14.68 5.78 -3.89
CA GLU A 40 15.45 4.67 -4.44
C GLU A 40 15.10 3.34 -3.78
N GLU A 41 14.98 3.30 -2.46
CA GLU A 41 14.56 2.14 -1.66
C GLU A 41 13.12 1.74 -2.00
N LEU A 42 12.23 2.72 -2.20
CA LEU A 42 10.87 2.44 -2.65
C LEU A 42 10.87 1.79 -4.04
N ASN A 43 11.67 2.32 -4.97
CA ASN A 43 11.80 1.76 -6.31
C ASN A 43 12.40 0.34 -6.29
N HIS A 44 13.50 0.15 -5.56
CA HIS A 44 14.16 -1.14 -5.39
C HIS A 44 13.24 -2.18 -4.74
N SER A 45 12.47 -1.79 -3.71
CA SER A 45 11.61 -2.72 -2.96
C SER A 45 10.35 -3.15 -3.71
N PHE A 46 9.80 -2.28 -4.58
CA PHE A 46 8.50 -2.51 -5.22
C PHE A 46 8.55 -2.71 -6.75
N LEU A 47 9.48 -2.07 -7.47
CA LEU A 47 9.53 -2.08 -8.94
C LEU A 47 10.68 -2.92 -9.48
N ASN A 48 11.86 -2.75 -8.89
CA ASN A 48 13.09 -3.41 -9.32
C ASN A 48 13.48 -4.58 -8.41
N ARG A 49 12.54 -5.09 -7.61
CA ARG A 49 12.82 -6.22 -6.73
C ARG A 49 13.17 -7.42 -7.60
N PRO A 50 14.43 -7.91 -7.59
CA PRO A 50 14.73 -9.16 -8.27
C PRO A 50 13.87 -10.23 -7.62
N LEU A 51 13.11 -10.96 -8.44
CA LEU A 51 12.42 -12.16 -7.99
C LEU A 51 13.50 -13.06 -7.40
N GLN A 52 13.58 -13.13 -6.07
CA GLN A 52 14.27 -14.23 -5.45
C GLN A 52 13.41 -15.45 -5.76
N GLN A 53 13.77 -16.15 -6.84
CA GLN A 53 13.32 -17.50 -7.09
C GLN A 53 13.79 -18.29 -5.87
N THR A 54 12.94 -18.41 -4.85
CA THR A 54 13.17 -19.37 -3.78
C THR A 54 12.92 -20.75 -4.38
N ASN A 55 13.93 -21.26 -5.09
CA ASN A 55 14.01 -22.66 -5.44
C ASN A 55 14.64 -23.38 -4.25
N LEU A 56 13.84 -23.54 -3.20
CA LEU A 56 14.07 -24.50 -2.13
C LEU A 56 12.70 -25.07 -1.80
N TRP A 57 12.15 -25.83 -2.75
CA TRP A 57 11.62 -27.20 -2.70
C TRP A 57 10.95 -27.49 -4.05
#